data_AF-A0A8S3SSB8-F1
#
_entry.id   AF-A0A8S3SSB8-F1
#
_cell.length_a   1.000
_cell.length_b   1.000
_cell.length_c   1.000
_cell.angle_alpha   90.00
_cell.angle_beta   90.00
_cell.angle_gamma   90.00
#
_symmetry.space_group_name_H-M   'P 1'
#
loop_
_entity.id
_entity.type
_entity.pdbx_description
1 polymer ?
#
loop_
_entity_poly.entity_id
_entity_poly.type
_entity_poly.pdbx_seq_one_letter_code
_entity_poly.pdbx_strand_id
1 'polypeptide(L)'
;MKLAPNWFFSTKLCYEWNADGDGNQCGGSGVSTKLCAYVNEWTTYYNDDSDSRGGGCQMRWGIESVGYDNWFDNVQICFRWSAVGSGSDQCGQGVDNDLCATINDFTNYYRDDTDSTSKGCQMQWKLSVPIDSPQWIQNTQFCYEWYTNDNQGQCGGVFNGVSCAIANSFTAPYIDHTAGSGGGCYMRWKIFVVT
;
A
#
# COMPACT_ATOMS: atom_id res chain seq x y z
N MET A 1 -25.61 -14.95 -8.23
CA MET A 1 -24.26 -14.41 -8.06
C MET A 1 -23.35 -15.57 -7.68
N LYS A 2 -22.21 -15.78 -8.36
CA LYS A 2 -21.24 -16.80 -7.91
C LYS A 2 -20.46 -16.22 -6.74
N LEU A 3 -20.36 -16.97 -5.64
CA LEU A 3 -19.52 -16.62 -4.50
C LEU A 3 -18.03 -16.72 -4.89
N ALA A 4 -17.18 -16.00 -4.15
CA ALA A 4 -15.73 -16.16 -4.29
C ALA A 4 -15.33 -17.61 -3.97
N PRO A 5 -14.45 -18.23 -4.77
CA PRO A 5 -14.00 -19.60 -4.55
C PRO A 5 -13.09 -19.69 -3.31
N ASN A 6 -13.04 -20.86 -2.66
CA ASN A 6 -12.26 -21.06 -1.44
C ASN A 6 -10.77 -20.74 -1.60
N TRP A 7 -10.19 -20.99 -2.78
CA TRP A 7 -8.79 -20.66 -3.05
C TRP A 7 -8.53 -19.15 -2.92
N PHE A 8 -9.52 -18.30 -3.22
CA PHE A 8 -9.35 -16.85 -3.12
C PHE A 8 -9.17 -16.41 -1.67
N PHE A 9 -9.85 -17.05 -0.72
CA PHE A 9 -9.65 -16.79 0.70
C PHE A 9 -8.29 -17.26 1.24
N SER A 10 -7.57 -18.11 0.50
CA SER A 10 -6.18 -18.48 0.79
C SER A 10 -5.15 -17.57 0.10
N THR A 11 -5.60 -16.63 -0.74
CA THR A 11 -4.74 -15.61 -1.36
C THR A 11 -4.33 -14.58 -0.32
N LYS A 12 -3.10 -14.09 -0.42
CA LYS A 12 -2.54 -13.09 0.49
C LYS A 12 -2.23 -11.79 -0.23
N LEU A 13 -2.59 -10.68 0.40
CA LEU A 13 -1.99 -9.39 0.10
C LEU A 13 -0.69 -9.29 0.89
N CYS A 14 0.41 -8.97 0.20
CA CYS A 14 1.72 -8.79 0.81
C CYS A 14 2.27 -7.39 0.55
N TYR A 15 2.99 -6.89 1.54
CA TYR A 15 3.72 -5.63 1.53
C TYR A 15 5.13 -5.89 2.03
N GLU A 16 6.12 -5.43 1.27
CA GLU A 16 7.53 -5.55 1.63
C GLU A 16 8.17 -4.19 1.69
N TRP A 17 9.09 -4.03 2.64
CA TRP A 17 9.80 -2.78 2.83
C TRP A 17 11.24 -3.00 3.25
N ASN A 18 12.09 -2.03 2.93
CA ASN A 18 13.45 -1.90 3.43
C ASN A 18 13.69 -0.44 3.81
N ALA A 19 14.38 -0.21 4.92
CA ALA A 19 14.89 1.11 5.24
C ALA A 19 16.12 1.42 4.36
N ASP A 20 16.14 2.62 3.79
CA ASP A 20 17.27 3.21 3.09
C ASP A 20 17.95 4.22 4.01
N GLY A 21 18.75 3.74 4.95
CA GLY A 21 19.35 4.58 6.00
C GLY A 21 19.15 4.01 7.40
N ASP A 22 18.46 4.75 8.27
CA ASP A 22 18.17 4.29 9.64
C ASP A 22 17.05 3.25 9.62
N GLY A 23 17.40 2.02 10.02
CA GLY A 23 16.48 0.88 10.08
C GLY A 23 15.23 1.06 10.93
N ASN A 24 15.18 2.08 11.80
CA ASN A 24 14.02 2.37 12.63
C ASN A 24 12.99 3.32 11.96
N GLN A 25 13.29 3.88 10.80
CA GLN A 25 12.39 4.80 10.09
C GLN A 25 11.23 4.09 9.40
N CYS A 26 11.39 2.80 9.10
CA CYS A 26 10.40 2.03 8.37
C CYS A 26 10.01 0.80 9.19
N GLY A 27 8.72 0.47 9.23
CA GLY A 27 8.14 -0.71 9.89
C GLY A 27 8.14 -0.71 11.41
N GLY A 28 8.95 0.12 12.07
CA GLY A 28 9.12 0.15 13.53
C GLY A 28 9.95 -1.03 14.06
N SER A 29 10.40 -0.93 15.32
CA SER A 29 11.30 -1.93 15.92
C SER A 29 10.63 -3.32 16.02
N GLY A 30 11.25 -4.33 15.40
CA GLY A 30 10.89 -5.74 15.57
C GLY A 30 9.77 -6.26 14.65
N VAL A 31 9.33 -5.46 13.68
CA VAL A 31 8.36 -5.88 12.66
C VAL A 31 9.08 -6.51 11.47
N SER A 32 8.49 -7.56 10.88
CA SER A 32 9.02 -8.22 9.67
C SER A 32 9.09 -7.25 8.50
N THR A 33 10.14 -7.34 7.67
CA THR A 33 10.28 -6.61 6.39
C THR A 33 9.27 -7.06 5.33
N LYS A 34 8.50 -8.12 5.63
CA LYS A 34 7.37 -8.60 4.84
C LYS A 34 6.15 -8.79 5.72
N LEU A 35 5.06 -8.10 5.37
CA LEU A 35 3.75 -8.22 6.00
C LEU A 35 2.79 -8.84 5.00
N CYS A 36 2.09 -9.89 5.40
CA CYS A 36 1.06 -10.50 4.55
C CYS A 36 -0.21 -10.76 5.36
N ALA A 37 -1.36 -10.65 4.71
CA ALA A 37 -2.66 -11.01 5.26
C ALA A 37 -3.50 -11.75 4.23
N TYR A 38 -4.30 -12.70 4.69
CA TYR A 38 -5.26 -13.38 3.83
C TYR A 38 -6.34 -12.40 3.37
N VAL A 39 -7.02 -12.73 2.26
CA VAL A 39 -8.24 -12.02 1.85
C VAL A 39 -9.22 -11.96 3.03
N ASN A 40 -9.85 -10.79 3.21
CA ASN A 40 -10.70 -10.38 4.33
C ASN A 40 -9.99 -10.14 5.67
N GLU A 41 -8.66 -10.28 5.73
CA GLU A 41 -7.86 -9.92 6.89
C GLU A 41 -7.02 -8.67 6.62
N TRP A 42 -6.72 -7.94 7.68
CA TRP A 42 -5.78 -6.82 7.62
C TRP A 42 -4.36 -7.31 7.83
N THR A 43 -3.39 -6.71 7.14
CA THR A 43 -1.98 -6.83 7.54
C THR A 43 -1.79 -6.26 8.94
N THR A 44 -0.69 -6.65 9.60
CA THR A 44 -0.20 -5.88 10.74
C THR A 44 0.10 -4.45 10.28
N TYR A 45 0.12 -3.52 11.23
CA TYR A 45 0.51 -2.15 10.93
C TYR A 45 2.00 -2.10 10.54
N TYR A 46 2.27 -1.44 9.42
CA TYR A 46 3.54 -0.83 9.08
C TYR A 46 3.60 0.57 9.69
N ASN A 47 4.77 1.04 10.08
CA ASN A 47 4.99 2.40 10.58
C ASN A 47 5.97 3.13 9.67
N ASP A 48 5.57 4.25 9.09
CA ASP A 48 6.48 5.19 8.43
C ASP A 48 6.85 6.30 9.40
N ASP A 49 8.06 6.26 9.94
CA ASP A 49 8.60 7.20 10.93
C ASP A 49 9.79 7.97 10.35
N SER A 50 9.54 8.64 9.22
CA SER A 50 10.49 9.53 8.54
C SER A 50 10.55 10.92 9.23
N ASP A 51 10.98 10.95 10.49
CA ASP A 51 11.09 12.11 11.39
C ASP A 51 12.37 12.97 11.19
N SER A 52 12.71 13.33 9.94
CA SER A 52 13.90 14.14 9.59
C SER A 52 15.27 13.52 9.85
N ARG A 53 15.32 12.22 10.11
CA ARG A 53 16.55 11.42 9.95
C ARG A 53 16.80 11.18 8.45
N GLY A 54 18.06 11.30 8.04
CA GLY A 54 18.42 11.11 6.63
C GLY A 54 18.19 9.66 6.19
N GLY A 55 17.49 9.48 5.08
CA GLY A 55 17.12 8.18 4.55
C GLY A 55 15.65 8.10 4.18
N GLY A 56 15.20 6.93 3.74
CA GLY A 56 13.81 6.74 3.34
C GLY A 56 13.33 5.31 3.43
N CYS A 57 12.11 5.06 2.97
CA CYS A 57 11.48 3.76 2.95
C CYS A 57 11.30 3.27 1.53
N GLN A 58 11.94 2.15 1.20
CA GLN A 58 11.69 1.44 -0.05
C GLN A 58 10.56 0.46 0.18
N MET A 59 9.50 0.54 -0.62
CA MET A 59 8.25 -0.18 -0.42
C MET A 59 7.79 -0.86 -1.71
N ARG A 60 7.16 -2.02 -1.59
CA ARG A 60 6.51 -2.71 -2.71
C ARG A 60 5.34 -3.56 -2.24
N TRP A 61 4.42 -3.82 -3.16
CA TRP A 61 3.20 -4.60 -2.88
C TRP A 61 3.09 -5.78 -3.84
N GLY A 62 2.51 -6.87 -3.37
CA GLY A 62 2.33 -8.10 -4.13
C GLY A 62 1.08 -8.87 -3.70
N ILE A 63 0.62 -9.78 -4.55
CA ILE A 63 -0.46 -10.72 -4.21
C ILE A 63 0.08 -12.13 -4.36
N GLU A 64 0.06 -12.93 -3.30
CA GLU A 64 0.51 -14.32 -3.33
C GLU A 64 -0.68 -15.26 -3.34
N SER A 65 -0.74 -16.18 -4.30
CA SER A 65 -1.84 -17.15 -4.43
C SER A 65 -1.36 -18.48 -5.00
N VAL A 66 -2.06 -19.55 -4.66
CA VAL A 66 -1.79 -20.91 -5.15
C VAL A 66 -3.09 -21.62 -5.53
N GLY A 67 -3.03 -22.47 -6.55
CA GLY A 67 -4.18 -23.30 -6.95
C GLY A 67 -5.40 -22.50 -7.44
N TYR A 68 -5.17 -21.36 -8.08
CA TYR A 68 -6.20 -20.48 -8.62
C TYR A 68 -6.51 -20.80 -10.09
N ASP A 69 -7.59 -20.24 -10.62
CA ASP A 69 -7.99 -20.39 -12.03
C ASP A 69 -7.09 -19.56 -12.96
N ASN A 70 -6.76 -20.05 -14.16
CA ASN A 70 -5.85 -19.38 -15.11
C ASN A 70 -6.17 -17.90 -15.42
N TRP A 71 -7.43 -17.49 -15.37
CA TRP A 71 -7.78 -16.08 -15.62
C TRP A 71 -7.18 -15.15 -14.57
N PHE A 72 -6.94 -15.66 -13.36
CA PHE A 72 -6.42 -14.90 -12.21
C PHE A 72 -4.95 -14.49 -12.39
N ASP A 73 -4.19 -15.12 -13.30
CA ASP A 73 -2.84 -14.67 -13.67
C ASP A 73 -2.81 -13.23 -14.21
N ASN A 74 -3.95 -12.75 -14.73
CA ASN A 74 -4.08 -11.40 -15.27
C ASN A 74 -4.58 -10.38 -14.24
N VAL A 75 -4.80 -10.80 -12.99
CA VAL A 75 -5.08 -9.87 -11.89
C VAL A 75 -3.78 -9.22 -11.45
N GLN A 76 -3.84 -7.92 -11.20
CA GLN A 76 -2.68 -7.14 -10.77
C GLN A 76 -3.00 -6.33 -9.53
N ILE A 77 -2.01 -6.18 -8.66
CA ILE A 77 -1.98 -5.09 -7.69
C ILE A 77 -1.30 -3.90 -8.34
N CYS A 78 -1.90 -2.73 -8.22
CA CYS A 78 -1.34 -1.48 -8.72
C CYS A 78 -1.22 -0.47 -7.59
N PHE A 79 -0.09 0.23 -7.58
CA PHE A 79 0.24 1.34 -6.71
C PHE A 79 0.50 2.56 -7.58
N ARG A 80 -0.09 3.70 -7.22
CA ARG A 80 0.09 4.98 -7.88
C ARG A 80 0.63 5.99 -6.89
N TRP A 81 1.59 6.78 -7.34
CA TRP A 81 2.11 7.86 -6.53
C TRP A 81 2.31 9.16 -7.32
N SER A 82 2.27 10.28 -6.61
CA SER A 82 2.67 11.58 -7.11
C SER A 82 3.23 12.45 -5.98
N ALA A 83 4.29 13.19 -6.26
CA ALA A 83 4.81 14.17 -5.31
C ALA A 83 3.81 15.33 -5.12
N VAL A 84 3.65 15.79 -3.88
CA VAL A 84 2.88 16.99 -3.56
C VAL A 84 3.80 18.20 -3.64
N GLY A 85 3.53 19.13 -4.56
CA GLY A 85 4.39 20.29 -4.81
C GLY A 85 5.64 19.96 -5.64
N SER A 86 6.71 20.75 -5.53
CA SER A 86 7.93 20.57 -6.34
C SER A 86 8.91 19.51 -5.82
N GLY A 87 8.43 18.51 -5.07
CA GLY A 87 9.24 17.49 -4.39
C GLY A 87 9.39 16.17 -5.14
N SER A 88 9.61 16.20 -6.47
CA SER A 88 9.69 14.96 -7.28
C SER A 88 10.73 13.97 -6.78
N ASP A 89 11.80 14.45 -6.15
CA ASP A 89 12.95 13.63 -5.77
C ASP A 89 12.72 12.86 -4.46
N GLN A 90 11.64 13.17 -3.74
CA GLN A 90 11.27 12.57 -2.46
C GLN A 90 10.39 11.33 -2.62
N CYS A 91 9.69 11.22 -3.76
CA CYS A 91 8.76 10.13 -4.02
C CYS A 91 9.25 9.36 -5.26
N GLY A 92 9.29 8.04 -5.17
CA GLY A 92 9.56 7.11 -6.26
C GLY A 92 11.01 7.01 -6.75
N GLN A 93 11.81 8.08 -6.71
CA GLN A 93 13.21 8.11 -7.19
C GLN A 93 13.42 7.46 -8.58
N GLY A 94 12.65 7.89 -9.58
CA GLY A 94 12.87 7.49 -10.98
C GLY A 94 12.17 6.21 -11.43
N VAL A 95 11.32 5.62 -10.58
CA VAL A 95 10.32 4.63 -11.03
C VAL A 95 9.09 5.33 -11.62
N ASP A 96 8.32 4.60 -12.41
CA ASP A 96 7.06 5.12 -12.96
C ASP A 96 6.06 5.48 -11.86
N ASN A 97 5.20 6.47 -12.13
CA ASN A 97 4.13 6.89 -11.22
C ASN A 97 3.05 5.82 -11.00
N ASP A 98 2.95 4.86 -11.91
CA ASP A 98 2.03 3.73 -11.85
C ASP A 98 2.82 2.43 -11.88
N LEU A 99 2.86 1.73 -10.74
CA LEU A 99 3.54 0.45 -10.58
C LEU A 99 2.48 -0.65 -10.46
N CYS A 100 2.55 -1.66 -11.32
CA CYS A 100 1.65 -2.82 -11.23
C CYS A 100 2.45 -4.12 -11.24
N ALA A 101 1.95 -5.12 -10.53
CA ALA A 101 2.51 -6.47 -10.51
C ALA A 101 1.40 -7.52 -10.60
N THR A 102 1.66 -8.59 -11.34
CA THR A 102 0.77 -9.74 -11.45
C THR A 102 0.79 -10.59 -10.18
N ILE A 103 -0.12 -11.57 -10.10
CA ILE A 103 -0.13 -12.57 -9.03
C ILE A 103 1.24 -13.26 -8.94
N ASN A 104 1.69 -13.49 -7.71
CA ASN A 104 2.99 -14.06 -7.32
C ASN A 104 4.21 -13.24 -7.74
N ASP A 105 4.02 -11.96 -8.07
CA ASP A 105 5.10 -10.99 -8.26
C ASP A 105 4.88 -9.77 -7.34
N PHE A 106 5.90 -8.92 -7.25
CA PHE A 106 5.84 -7.66 -6.52
C PHE A 106 6.03 -6.49 -7.46
N THR A 107 5.44 -5.34 -7.11
CA THR A 107 5.76 -4.09 -7.81
C THR A 107 7.25 -3.78 -7.70
N ASN A 108 7.76 -2.94 -8.60
CA ASN A 108 9.04 -2.28 -8.37
C ASN A 108 9.01 -1.56 -7.02
N TYR A 109 10.20 -1.39 -6.42
CA TYR A 109 10.33 -0.59 -5.21
C TYR A 109 9.98 0.86 -5.50
N TYR A 110 8.98 1.37 -4.81
CA TYR A 110 8.72 2.79 -4.63
C TYR A 110 9.56 3.28 -3.44
N ARG A 111 10.17 4.46 -3.54
CA ARG A 111 10.91 5.06 -2.43
C ARG A 111 10.16 6.26 -1.89
N ASP A 112 9.99 6.32 -0.57
CA ASP A 112 9.52 7.51 0.15
C ASP A 112 10.64 8.11 0.97
N ASP A 113 10.91 9.40 0.78
CA ASP A 113 11.96 10.16 1.44
C ASP A 113 11.46 11.59 1.72
N THR A 114 10.39 11.63 2.51
CA THR A 114 9.71 12.85 2.92
C THR A 114 10.37 13.54 4.13
N ASP A 115 11.64 13.22 4.41
CA ASP A 115 12.37 13.55 5.63
C ASP A 115 12.61 15.06 5.88
N SER A 116 12.71 15.88 4.84
CA SER A 116 13.35 17.20 4.94
C SER A 116 12.53 18.37 4.39
N THR A 117 11.27 18.15 4.00
CA THR A 117 10.45 19.24 3.43
C THR A 117 9.01 19.22 3.93
N SER A 118 8.33 20.39 3.83
CA SER A 118 6.89 20.51 4.09
C SER A 118 6.02 19.92 2.98
N LYS A 119 6.49 18.85 2.33
CA LYS A 119 5.86 18.22 1.17
C LYS A 119 5.75 16.73 1.40
N GLY A 120 4.75 16.15 0.77
CA GLY A 120 4.40 14.76 0.97
C GLY A 120 4.34 13.96 -0.32
N CYS A 121 4.14 12.66 -0.16
CA CYS A 121 3.86 11.75 -1.24
C CYS A 121 2.37 11.38 -1.22
N GLN A 122 1.70 11.63 -2.34
CA GLN A 122 0.34 11.19 -2.51
C GLN A 122 0.35 9.75 -3.05
N MET A 123 -0.37 8.85 -2.41
CA MET A 123 -0.39 7.41 -2.70
C MET A 123 -1.82 6.90 -2.91
N GLN A 124 -1.97 5.97 -3.85
CA GLN A 124 -3.23 5.29 -4.13
C GLN A 124 -2.98 3.83 -4.50
N TRP A 125 -3.94 2.97 -4.22
CA TRP A 125 -3.86 1.55 -4.54
C TRP A 125 -5.07 1.09 -5.35
N LYS A 126 -4.90 0.05 -6.16
CA LYS A 126 -5.94 -0.54 -7.00
C LYS A 126 -5.72 -2.03 -7.15
N LEU A 127 -6.79 -2.81 -7.08
CA LEU A 127 -6.83 -4.18 -7.58
C LEU A 127 -7.33 -4.15 -9.04
N SER A 128 -6.45 -4.41 -10.00
CA SER A 128 -6.78 -4.43 -11.43
C SER A 128 -7.20 -5.83 -11.85
N VAL A 129 -8.35 -5.95 -12.50
CA VAL A 129 -9.02 -7.23 -12.78
C VAL A 129 -9.55 -7.22 -14.23
N PRO A 130 -9.33 -8.29 -15.03
CA PRO A 130 -9.86 -8.39 -16.38
C PRO A 130 -11.38 -8.18 -16.44
N ILE A 131 -11.86 -7.49 -17.49
CA ILE A 131 -13.28 -7.12 -17.63
C ILE A 131 -14.24 -8.31 -17.73
N ASP A 132 -13.75 -9.46 -18.19
CA ASP A 132 -14.45 -10.73 -18.33
C ASP A 132 -14.35 -11.62 -17.07
N SER A 133 -13.70 -11.14 -16.00
CA SER A 133 -13.56 -11.88 -14.75
C SER A 133 -14.90 -12.05 -14.03
N PRO A 134 -15.04 -13.07 -13.15
CA PRO A 134 -16.23 -13.27 -12.35
C PRO A 134 -16.69 -12.02 -11.59
N GLN A 135 -18.01 -11.82 -11.49
CA GLN A 135 -18.58 -10.62 -10.85
C GLN A 135 -18.11 -10.42 -9.39
N TRP A 136 -17.84 -11.50 -8.65
CA TRP A 136 -17.38 -11.37 -7.25
C TRP A 136 -16.03 -10.66 -7.14
N ILE A 137 -15.10 -10.86 -8.08
CA ILE A 137 -13.79 -10.19 -8.06
C ILE A 137 -13.93 -8.73 -8.54
N GLN A 138 -14.85 -8.45 -9.46
CA GLN A 138 -15.15 -7.08 -9.88
C GLN A 138 -15.74 -6.23 -8.73
N ASN A 139 -16.44 -6.88 -7.80
CA ASN A 139 -16.99 -6.23 -6.59
C ASN A 139 -16.05 -6.29 -5.38
N THR A 140 -14.91 -6.98 -5.50
CA THR A 140 -13.90 -7.04 -4.43
C THR A 140 -13.26 -5.67 -4.28
N GLN A 141 -12.96 -5.29 -3.04
CA GLN A 141 -12.37 -4.00 -2.70
C GLN A 141 -10.90 -4.17 -2.31
N PHE A 142 -10.08 -3.20 -2.69
CA PHE A 142 -8.80 -2.95 -2.04
C PHE A 142 -9.02 -1.86 -0.99
N CYS A 143 -8.55 -2.09 0.23
CA CYS A 143 -8.66 -1.12 1.32
C CYS A 143 -7.31 -0.88 1.98
N TYR A 144 -7.12 0.34 2.47
CA TYR A 144 -6.07 0.68 3.42
C TYR A 144 -6.66 1.41 4.62
N GLU A 145 -5.99 1.32 5.75
CA GLU A 145 -6.32 2.02 6.99
C GLU A 145 -5.08 2.70 7.52
N TRP A 146 -5.26 3.89 8.09
CA TRP A 146 -4.17 4.63 8.68
C TRP A 146 -4.56 5.31 10.00
N TYR A 147 -3.54 5.54 10.83
CA TYR A 147 -3.64 6.42 11.99
C TYR A 147 -2.31 7.12 12.27
N THR A 148 -2.37 8.22 13.03
CA THR A 148 -1.21 8.98 13.52
C THR A 148 -1.02 8.71 15.01
N ASN A 149 0.21 8.53 15.50
CA ASN A 149 0.47 8.43 16.94
C ASN A 149 0.43 9.78 17.65
N ASP A 150 0.99 10.85 17.06
CA ASP A 150 1.23 12.09 17.82
C ASP A 150 0.98 13.40 17.03
N ASN A 151 0.94 13.37 15.70
CA ASN A 151 0.65 14.56 14.88
C ASN A 151 -0.35 14.26 13.76
N GLN A 152 -1.61 14.71 13.95
CA GLN A 152 -2.72 14.51 13.02
C GLN A 152 -2.48 15.13 11.62
N GLY A 153 -1.46 15.98 11.44
CA GLY A 153 -1.14 16.57 10.14
C GLY A 153 -0.27 15.69 9.23
N GLN A 154 0.29 14.59 9.73
CA GLN A 154 1.31 13.84 9.01
C GLN A 154 0.77 12.83 8.00
N CYS A 155 -0.40 12.24 8.26
CA CYS A 155 -0.83 11.02 7.56
C CYS A 155 -2.28 11.12 7.10
N GLY A 156 -2.50 11.16 5.79
CA GLY A 156 -3.84 11.12 5.18
C GLY A 156 -4.74 12.31 5.52
N GLY A 157 -4.18 13.41 6.04
CA GLY A 157 -4.92 14.56 6.56
C GLY A 157 -5.33 14.39 8.03
N VAL A 158 -6.30 15.18 8.49
CA VAL A 158 -6.55 15.46 9.93
C VAL A 158 -7.15 14.28 10.74
N PHE A 159 -7.43 13.11 10.14
CA PHE A 159 -8.17 12.03 10.82
C PHE A 159 -7.67 10.63 10.45
N ASN A 160 -7.73 9.72 11.43
CA ASN A 160 -7.63 8.28 11.21
C ASN A 160 -8.74 7.82 10.28
N GLY A 161 -8.44 6.91 9.36
CA GLY A 161 -9.37 6.59 8.31
C GLY A 161 -9.19 5.21 7.72
N VAL A 162 -10.27 4.74 7.10
CA VAL A 162 -10.26 3.59 6.20
C VAL A 162 -10.71 4.11 4.85
N SER A 163 -9.99 3.75 3.80
CA SER A 163 -10.35 4.07 2.43
C SER A 163 -10.33 2.78 1.62
N CYS A 164 -11.41 2.57 0.86
CA CYS A 164 -11.61 1.38 0.04
C CYS A 164 -11.99 1.81 -1.37
N ALA A 165 -11.56 1.04 -2.36
CA ALA A 165 -12.04 1.13 -3.73
C ALA A 165 -12.37 -0.27 -4.25
N ILE A 166 -13.45 -0.35 -5.04
CA ILE A 166 -13.77 -1.55 -5.81
C ILE A 166 -12.68 -1.83 -6.84
N ALA A 167 -12.59 -3.08 -7.29
CA ALA A 167 -11.67 -3.47 -8.34
C ALA A 167 -11.78 -2.54 -9.57
N ASN A 168 -10.66 -2.37 -10.26
CA ASN A 168 -10.47 -1.43 -11.37
C ASN A 168 -10.62 0.06 -11.02
N SER A 169 -10.79 0.42 -9.75
CA SER A 169 -10.77 1.80 -9.25
C SER A 169 -9.63 2.01 -8.26
N PHE A 170 -8.98 3.17 -8.32
CA PHE A 170 -8.01 3.55 -7.29
C PHE A 170 -8.74 4.00 -6.02
N THR A 171 -8.16 3.69 -4.87
CA THR A 171 -8.58 4.23 -3.57
C THR A 171 -8.52 5.75 -3.57
N ALA A 172 -9.17 6.39 -2.58
CA ALA A 172 -8.92 7.81 -2.35
C ALA A 172 -7.41 8.04 -2.10
N PRO A 173 -6.88 9.22 -2.48
CA PRO A 173 -5.51 9.59 -2.16
C PRO A 173 -5.22 9.55 -0.67
N TYR A 174 -4.14 8.86 -0.31
CA TYR A 174 -3.44 9.01 0.96
C TYR A 174 -2.31 10.02 0.76
N ILE A 175 -2.05 10.88 1.76
CA ILE A 175 -0.93 11.82 1.72
C ILE A 175 -0.02 11.46 2.87
N ASP A 176 1.20 11.06 2.57
CA ASP A 176 2.27 10.89 3.54
C ASP A 176 3.09 12.17 3.63
N HIS A 177 3.12 12.81 4.80
CA HIS A 177 3.71 14.12 5.02
C HIS A 177 4.33 14.21 6.42
N THR A 178 5.43 13.49 6.64
CA THR A 178 6.06 13.35 7.95
C THR A 178 6.87 14.57 8.42
N ALA A 179 7.29 15.48 7.54
CA ALA A 179 7.76 16.87 7.76
C ALA A 179 8.31 17.25 9.16
N GLY A 180 9.23 16.45 9.71
CA GLY A 180 10.06 16.80 10.86
C GLY A 180 9.38 16.96 12.21
N SER A 181 8.15 16.47 12.37
CA SER A 181 7.59 16.23 13.71
C SER A 181 7.84 14.78 14.12
N GLY A 182 8.17 14.57 15.40
CA GLY A 182 8.19 13.21 15.95
C GLY A 182 6.78 12.60 15.83
N GLY A 183 6.72 11.35 15.39
CA GLY A 183 5.47 10.68 15.09
C GLY A 183 5.49 10.06 13.70
N GLY A 184 4.85 8.91 13.57
CA GLY A 184 4.87 8.09 12.36
C GLY A 184 3.47 7.79 11.84
N CYS A 185 3.44 7.43 10.56
CA CYS A 185 2.26 7.02 9.84
C CYS A 185 2.08 5.51 9.91
N TYR A 186 1.09 5.09 10.68
CA TYR A 186 0.75 3.68 10.76
C TYR A 186 -0.22 3.34 9.64
N MET A 187 0.14 2.34 8.83
CA MET A 187 -0.66 1.88 7.70
C MET A 187 -0.86 0.37 7.72
N ARG A 188 -2.02 -0.08 7.27
CA ARG A 188 -2.27 -1.49 6.97
C ARG A 188 -3.20 -1.64 5.78
N TRP A 189 -3.16 -2.79 5.14
CA TRP A 189 -3.90 -3.04 3.91
C TRP A 189 -4.71 -4.33 3.97
N LYS A 190 -5.78 -4.41 3.18
CA LYS A 190 -6.55 -5.64 2.97
C LYS A 190 -7.15 -5.69 1.57
N ILE A 191 -7.39 -6.91 1.10
CA ILE A 191 -8.35 -7.20 0.02
C ILE A 191 -9.64 -7.68 0.70
N PHE A 192 -10.78 -7.05 0.37
CA PHE A 192 -12.06 -7.32 1.01
C PHE A 192 -13.13 -7.77 -0.02
N VAL A 193 -13.64 -8.98 0.15
CA VAL A 193 -14.77 -9.51 -0.62
C VAL A 193 -16.06 -9.14 0.10
N VAL A 194 -16.91 -8.37 -0.59
CA VAL A 194 -18.27 -8.09 -0.12
C VAL A 194 -19.10 -9.36 -0.35
N THR A 195 -19.43 -10.07 0.73
CA THR A 195 -20.29 -11.26 0.71
C THR A 195 -21.77 -10.91 0.66
#